data_AF-A0A7V5R2Z2-F1
#
_entry.id   AF-A0A7V5R2Z2-F1
#
_cell.length_a   1.000
_cell.length_b   1.000
_cell.length_c   1.000
_cell.angle_alpha   90.00
_cell.angle_beta   90.00
_cell.angle_gamma   90.00
#
_symmetry.space_group_name_H-M   'P 1'
#
loop_
_entity.id
_entity.type
_entity.pdbx_description
1 polymer ?
#
loop_
_entity_poly.entity_id
_entity_poly.type
_entity_poly.pdbx_seq_one_letter_code
_entity_poly.pdbx_strand_id
1 'polypeptide(L)'
;MLILICLMMGCAPSNHVYVKPHYQDQPFSISNVLIMIEYLEIKDDIKGLWNFSEGRNLFQQDQLYATAQLMLEQKGYGVAAMHLKTSGLIIDRSFAVEHYIGDKQQGVISPPYIVRSYNLDESQIQGLEMLLAELNRPLSPAMVDLRSYVKNNYKQQMSAIDLDDNMAILIIQVYRPRVSVFANVGVMVSLSSSGSHGSYVGVGGHNQSPISVAYLLHKGTGDVIWSNKTTLITEKNRDKFFTELPFNAEQ
;
A
#
# COMPACT_ATOMS: atom_id res chain seq x y z
N MET A 1 27.24 34.59 -8.49
CA MET A 1 26.82 33.53 -9.44
C MET A 1 26.85 32.11 -8.83
N LEU A 2 26.95 31.94 -7.50
CA LEU A 2 26.89 30.63 -6.83
C LEU A 2 25.55 30.36 -6.12
N ILE A 3 24.79 31.41 -5.76
CA ILE A 3 23.52 31.30 -5.02
C ILE A 3 22.36 30.79 -5.89
N LEU A 4 22.46 30.92 -7.23
CA LEU A 4 21.43 30.47 -8.15
C LEU A 4 21.46 28.95 -8.42
N ILE A 5 22.60 28.29 -8.18
CA ILE A 5 22.75 26.83 -8.39
C ILE A 5 22.18 26.05 -7.19
N CYS A 6 22.26 26.60 -5.97
CA CYS A 6 21.65 25.98 -4.79
C CYS A 6 20.11 26.04 -4.78
N LEU A 7 19.50 26.97 -5.53
CA LEU A 7 18.05 27.05 -5.71
C LEU A 7 17.52 26.13 -6.82
N MET A 8 18.41 25.58 -7.67
CA MET A 8 18.08 24.65 -8.75
C MET A 8 18.38 23.18 -8.43
N MET A 9 18.81 22.87 -7.21
CA MET A 9 18.54 21.56 -6.61
C MET A 9 17.06 21.51 -6.24
N GLY A 10 16.24 21.50 -7.30
CA GLY A 10 14.80 21.43 -7.22
C GLY A 10 14.40 20.27 -6.34
N CYS A 11 13.36 20.51 -5.55
CA CYS A 11 12.56 19.48 -4.91
C CYS A 11 12.33 18.35 -5.91
N ALA A 12 13.11 17.27 -5.81
CA ALA A 12 12.72 16.02 -6.44
C ALA A 12 11.32 15.72 -5.89
N PRO A 13 10.30 15.56 -6.74
CA PRO A 13 8.97 15.29 -6.24
C PRO A 13 9.04 14.03 -5.39
N SER A 14 8.67 14.14 -4.10
CA SER A 14 8.57 12.99 -3.20
C SER A 14 7.55 11.94 -3.67
N ASN A 15 6.79 12.28 -4.71
CA ASN A 15 5.80 11.45 -5.37
C ASN A 15 6.37 10.92 -6.69
N HIS A 16 6.75 9.65 -6.71
CA HIS A 16 7.25 9.01 -7.92
C HIS A 16 6.11 8.18 -8.53
N VAL A 17 5.71 8.56 -9.74
CA VAL A 17 4.83 7.74 -10.58
C VAL A 17 5.72 7.03 -11.58
N TYR A 18 5.56 5.71 -11.65
CA TYR A 18 6.20 4.89 -12.66
C TYR A 18 5.14 4.47 -13.68
N VAL A 19 5.43 4.71 -14.95
CA VAL A 19 4.69 4.17 -16.08
C VAL A 19 5.72 3.42 -16.92
N LYS A 20 5.44 2.16 -17.26
CA LYS A 20 6.37 1.38 -18.10
C LYS A 20 6.47 2.04 -19.49
N PRO A 21 7.66 2.48 -19.92
CA PRO A 21 7.83 3.07 -21.24
C PRO A 21 7.45 2.02 -22.30
N HIS A 22 6.66 2.44 -23.30
CA HIS A 22 6.14 1.56 -24.36
C HIS A 22 5.15 0.47 -23.91
N TYR A 23 4.41 0.68 -22.80
CA TYR A 23 3.28 -0.21 -22.48
C TYR A 23 2.22 -0.21 -23.61
N GLN A 24 1.97 0.94 -24.23
CA GLN A 24 1.01 1.06 -25.33
C GLN A 24 1.47 0.34 -26.62
N ASP A 25 2.78 0.09 -26.76
CA ASP A 25 3.36 -0.58 -27.93
C ASP A 25 3.58 -2.10 -27.68
N GLN A 26 3.13 -2.63 -26.54
CA GLN A 26 3.33 -4.03 -26.19
C GLN A 26 2.25 -4.94 -26.80
N PRO A 27 2.59 -6.19 -27.17
CA PRO A 27 1.71 -7.08 -27.93
C PRO A 27 0.59 -7.72 -27.10
N PHE A 28 0.43 -7.36 -25.83
CA PHE A 28 -0.57 -7.94 -24.94
C PHE A 28 -1.65 -6.92 -24.60
N SER A 29 -2.90 -7.38 -24.56
CA SER A 29 -4.06 -6.55 -24.21
C SER A 29 -4.59 -6.87 -22.82
N ILE A 30 -5.16 -5.85 -22.18
CA ILE A 30 -5.83 -5.99 -20.89
C ILE A 30 -7.33 -5.99 -21.12
N SER A 31 -7.93 -7.17 -21.01
CA SER A 31 -9.37 -7.34 -21.13
C SER A 31 -10.11 -6.83 -19.90
N ASN A 32 -9.62 -7.21 -18.71
CA ASN A 32 -10.25 -6.90 -17.43
C ASN A 32 -9.20 -6.68 -16.33
N VAL A 33 -9.57 -5.86 -15.36
CA VAL A 33 -8.75 -5.57 -14.19
C VAL A 33 -9.42 -6.10 -12.92
N LEU A 34 -8.71 -6.97 -12.19
CA LEU A 34 -9.06 -7.37 -10.83
C LEU A 34 -8.57 -6.30 -9.86
N ILE A 35 -9.45 -5.88 -8.94
CA ILE A 35 -9.11 -4.87 -7.92
C ILE A 35 -8.79 -5.58 -6.61
N MET A 36 -7.62 -5.28 -6.06
CA MET A 36 -7.17 -5.72 -4.75
C MET A 36 -6.88 -4.52 -3.84
N ILE A 37 -7.43 -4.51 -2.64
CA ILE A 37 -7.29 -3.39 -1.69
C ILE A 37 -6.76 -3.90 -0.36
N GLU A 38 -5.57 -3.45 0.02
CA GLU A 38 -5.03 -3.57 1.37
C GLU A 38 -5.19 -2.21 2.06
N TYR A 39 -6.12 -2.11 3.02
CA TYR A 39 -6.39 -0.88 3.74
C TYR A 39 -6.32 -1.11 5.24
N LEU A 40 -5.54 -0.29 5.92
CA LEU A 40 -5.42 -0.33 7.37
C LEU A 40 -5.26 1.07 7.95
N GLU A 41 -6.28 1.55 8.65
CA GLU A 41 -6.22 2.71 9.53
C GLU A 41 -6.31 2.24 10.98
N ILE A 42 -5.29 2.59 11.77
CA ILE A 42 -5.23 2.32 13.20
C ILE A 42 -5.03 3.66 13.92
N LYS A 43 -5.80 3.87 14.98
CA LYS A 43 -5.69 5.08 15.81
C LYS A 43 -5.00 4.76 17.13
N ASP A 44 -4.21 5.68 17.66
CA ASP A 44 -3.82 5.61 19.06
C ASP A 44 -5.03 5.97 19.94
N ASP A 45 -5.21 5.24 21.03
CA ASP A 45 -6.21 5.47 22.07
C ASP A 45 -5.61 6.23 23.27
N ILE A 46 -6.50 6.79 24.09
CA ILE A 46 -6.18 7.41 25.37
C ILE A 46 -5.78 6.32 26.37
N LYS A 47 -4.56 5.79 26.22
CA LYS A 47 -3.77 4.91 27.13
C LYS A 47 -2.54 4.30 26.44
N GLY A 48 -2.22 4.67 25.19
CA GLY A 48 -1.11 4.07 24.44
C GLY A 48 -1.46 2.71 23.83
N LEU A 49 -2.75 2.46 23.60
CA LEU A 49 -3.27 1.26 22.96
C LEU A 49 -3.70 1.61 21.54
N TRP A 50 -3.48 0.68 20.61
CA TRP A 50 -3.80 0.89 19.20
C TRP A 50 -5.20 0.35 18.91
N ASN A 51 -6.04 1.18 18.28
CA ASN A 51 -7.45 0.92 18.02
C ASN A 51 -7.70 0.65 16.54
N PHE A 52 -8.29 -0.52 16.28
CA PHE A 52 -8.83 -0.91 14.99
C PHE A 52 -10.35 -0.72 14.99
N SER A 53 -10.81 0.27 14.20
CA SER A 53 -12.23 0.51 13.96
C SER A 53 -12.67 -0.25 12.72
N GLU A 54 -13.33 -1.40 12.91
CA GLU A 54 -13.71 -2.30 11.80
C GLU A 54 -14.62 -1.60 10.79
N GLY A 55 -15.71 -0.99 11.26
CA GLY A 55 -16.68 -0.30 10.40
C GLY A 55 -16.04 0.82 9.56
N ARG A 56 -15.05 1.54 10.10
CA ARG A 56 -14.31 2.55 9.33
C ARG A 56 -13.45 1.91 8.24
N ASN A 57 -12.71 0.85 8.57
CA ASN A 57 -11.85 0.16 7.59
C ASN A 57 -12.69 -0.46 6.46
N LEU A 58 -13.82 -1.11 6.79
CA LEU A 58 -14.77 -1.66 5.82
C LEU A 58 -15.29 -0.57 4.87
N PHE A 59 -15.77 0.55 5.44
CA PHE A 59 -16.26 1.69 4.65
C PHE A 59 -15.20 2.24 3.70
N GLN A 60 -13.96 2.41 4.18
CA GLN A 60 -12.87 2.96 3.35
C GLN A 60 -12.42 1.98 2.26
N GLN A 61 -12.41 0.67 2.52
CA GLN A 61 -12.17 -0.35 1.50
C GLN A 61 -13.23 -0.29 0.38
N ASP A 62 -14.51 -0.17 0.73
CA ASP A 62 -15.60 -0.14 -0.26
C ASP A 62 -15.60 1.16 -1.07
N GLN A 63 -15.27 2.28 -0.41
CA GLN A 63 -15.09 3.57 -1.06
C GLN A 63 -13.91 3.58 -2.04
N LEU A 64 -12.77 3.01 -1.66
CA LEU A 64 -11.61 2.90 -2.56
C LEU A 64 -11.90 1.99 -3.74
N TYR A 65 -12.64 0.90 -3.53
CA TYR A 65 -13.07 0.02 -4.60
C TYR A 65 -13.95 0.75 -5.62
N ALA A 66 -14.97 1.46 -5.15
CA ALA A 66 -15.87 2.21 -6.03
C ALA A 66 -15.13 3.28 -6.84
N THR A 67 -14.20 4.01 -6.22
CA THR A 67 -13.37 4.99 -6.94
C THR A 67 -12.47 4.32 -7.96
N ALA A 68 -11.78 3.22 -7.59
CA ALA A 68 -10.89 2.52 -8.50
C ALA A 68 -11.65 1.94 -9.71
N GLN A 69 -12.83 1.36 -9.47
CA GLN A 69 -13.72 0.86 -10.53
C GLN A 69 -14.09 1.98 -11.50
N LEU A 70 -14.60 3.12 -11.00
CA LEU A 70 -14.97 4.26 -11.83
C LEU A 70 -13.78 4.78 -12.66
N MET A 71 -12.60 4.89 -12.05
CA MET A 71 -11.40 5.37 -12.72
C MET A 71 -10.91 4.40 -13.81
N LEU A 72 -11.01 3.09 -13.57
CA LEU A 72 -10.67 2.07 -14.57
C LEU A 72 -11.61 2.13 -15.77
N GLU A 73 -12.92 2.22 -15.52
CA GLU A 73 -13.94 2.35 -16.57
C GLU A 73 -13.72 3.63 -17.41
N GLN A 74 -13.43 4.77 -16.76
CA GLN A 74 -13.12 6.04 -17.44
C GLN A 74 -11.84 5.97 -18.28
N LYS A 75 -10.89 5.10 -17.91
CA LYS A 75 -9.64 4.87 -18.65
C LYS A 75 -9.78 3.77 -19.71
N GLY A 76 -10.98 3.23 -19.91
CA GLY A 76 -11.28 2.25 -20.96
C GLY A 76 -10.97 0.80 -20.59
N TYR A 77 -10.72 0.49 -19.32
CA TYR A 77 -10.55 -0.89 -18.86
C TYR A 77 -11.89 -1.53 -18.50
N GLY A 78 -12.02 -2.83 -18.80
CA GLY A 78 -13.02 -3.67 -18.14
C GLY A 78 -12.65 -3.90 -16.67
N VAL A 79 -13.64 -3.97 -15.78
CA VAL A 79 -13.44 -4.32 -14.37
C VAL A 79 -13.97 -5.73 -14.14
N ALA A 80 -13.11 -6.61 -13.63
CA ALA A 80 -13.49 -7.98 -13.35
C ALA A 80 -14.57 -8.01 -12.25
N ALA A 81 -15.49 -8.97 -12.32
CA ALA A 81 -16.44 -9.20 -11.24
C ALA A 81 -15.75 -9.65 -9.93
N MET A 82 -14.49 -10.09 -10.00
CA MET A 82 -13.70 -10.61 -8.90
C MET A 82 -12.94 -9.50 -8.17
N HIS A 83 -12.87 -9.56 -6.84
CA HIS A 83 -12.07 -8.62 -6.06
C HIS A 83 -11.68 -9.17 -4.69
N LEU A 84 -10.60 -8.61 -4.13
CA LEU A 84 -10.08 -8.94 -2.81
C LEU A 84 -9.85 -7.67 -1.99
N LYS A 85 -10.33 -7.65 -0.75
CA LYS A 85 -10.16 -6.56 0.22
C LYS A 85 -9.61 -7.12 1.51
N THR A 86 -8.54 -6.55 2.02
CA THR A 86 -7.79 -7.07 3.16
C THR A 86 -7.26 -5.94 4.05
N SER A 87 -6.91 -6.28 5.29
CA SER A 87 -6.31 -5.39 6.28
C SER A 87 -5.25 -6.10 7.12
N GLY A 88 -4.06 -5.52 7.18
CA GLY A 88 -2.99 -5.90 8.10
C GLY A 88 -2.08 -7.02 7.62
N LEU A 89 -2.21 -7.49 6.38
CA LEU A 89 -1.33 -8.54 5.85
C LEU A 89 0.15 -8.12 5.81
N ILE A 90 0.41 -6.82 5.68
CA ILE A 90 1.76 -6.27 5.59
C ILE A 90 2.39 -6.00 6.97
N ILE A 91 1.63 -6.19 8.04
CA ILE A 91 2.06 -5.96 9.41
C ILE A 91 2.62 -7.26 10.00
N ASP A 92 3.53 -7.13 10.96
CA ASP A 92 4.02 -8.25 11.76
C ASP A 92 2.83 -9.03 12.36
N ARG A 93 2.80 -10.36 12.16
CA ARG A 93 1.74 -11.22 12.70
C ARG A 93 1.70 -11.27 14.23
N SER A 94 2.79 -10.87 14.89
CA SER A 94 2.83 -10.70 16.35
C SER A 94 2.21 -9.38 16.82
N PHE A 95 1.95 -8.44 15.91
CA PHE A 95 1.29 -7.19 16.24
C PHE A 95 -0.18 -7.44 16.56
N ALA A 96 -0.67 -6.83 17.63
CA ALA A 96 -2.05 -6.98 18.08
C ALA A 96 -2.61 -5.62 18.44
N VAL A 97 -3.91 -5.45 18.23
CA VAL A 97 -4.63 -4.18 18.41
C VAL A 97 -5.95 -4.42 19.13
N GLU A 98 -6.44 -3.40 19.81
CA GLU A 98 -7.79 -3.41 20.33
C GLU A 98 -8.81 -3.28 19.19
N HIS A 99 -9.79 -4.17 19.19
CA HIS A 99 -10.85 -4.24 18.22
C HIS A 99 -12.10 -3.50 18.71
N TYR A 100 -12.60 -2.55 17.91
CA TYR A 100 -13.82 -1.80 18.17
C TYR A 100 -14.85 -1.96 17.04
N ILE A 101 -16.09 -2.25 17.44
CA ILE A 101 -17.27 -2.18 16.58
C ILE A 101 -18.11 -0.99 17.05
N GLY A 102 -18.14 0.08 16.26
CA GLY A 102 -18.65 1.39 16.70
C GLY A 102 -17.82 1.90 17.88
N ASP A 103 -18.49 2.22 18.99
CA ASP A 103 -17.86 2.70 20.23
C ASP A 103 -17.62 1.57 21.27
N LYS A 104 -17.86 0.30 20.91
CA LYS A 104 -17.76 -0.84 21.83
C LYS A 104 -16.49 -1.66 21.58
N GLN A 105 -15.62 -1.73 22.59
CA GLN A 105 -14.47 -2.62 22.60
C GLN A 105 -14.93 -4.09 22.60
N GLN A 106 -14.43 -4.87 21.65
CA GLN A 106 -14.74 -6.30 21.52
C GLN A 106 -13.63 -7.19 22.11
N GLY A 107 -12.37 -6.75 22.02
CA GLY A 107 -11.22 -7.53 22.49
C GLY A 107 -9.94 -7.15 21.77
N VAL A 108 -8.97 -8.05 21.75
CA VAL A 108 -7.70 -7.90 21.02
C VAL A 108 -7.71 -8.82 19.80
N ILE A 109 -7.26 -8.31 18.66
CA ILE A 109 -7.13 -9.07 17.41
C ILE A 109 -5.72 -8.89 16.83
N SER A 110 -5.30 -9.86 16.02
CA SER A 110 -4.03 -9.83 15.27
C SER A 110 -4.30 -9.93 13.77
N PRO A 111 -3.38 -9.46 12.91
CA PRO A 111 -3.56 -9.55 11.47
C PRO A 111 -3.63 -10.99 10.93
N PRO A 112 -4.27 -11.21 9.77
CA PRO A 112 -5.08 -10.23 9.04
C PRO A 112 -6.38 -9.93 9.80
N TYR A 113 -6.78 -8.66 9.85
CA TYR A 113 -7.96 -8.22 10.58
C TYR A 113 -9.26 -8.39 9.79
N ILE A 114 -9.17 -8.15 8.48
CA ILE A 114 -10.27 -8.29 7.52
C ILE A 114 -9.71 -9.04 6.32
N VAL A 115 -10.45 -10.05 5.85
CA VAL A 115 -10.27 -10.65 4.52
C VAL A 115 -11.67 -10.80 3.92
N ARG A 116 -11.93 -10.12 2.81
CA ARG A 116 -13.20 -10.17 2.07
C ARG A 116 -12.89 -10.39 0.60
N SER A 117 -13.39 -11.48 0.04
CA SER A 117 -13.29 -11.79 -1.38
C SER A 117 -14.67 -11.91 -2.00
N TYR A 118 -14.74 -11.76 -3.32
CA TYR A 118 -15.94 -12.03 -4.09
C TYR A 118 -15.55 -12.72 -5.40
N ASN A 119 -16.24 -13.82 -5.71
CA ASN A 119 -15.99 -14.67 -6.87
C ASN A 119 -14.51 -15.09 -7.04
N LEU A 120 -13.80 -15.32 -5.94
CA LEU A 120 -12.44 -15.85 -5.94
C LEU A 120 -12.40 -17.17 -5.19
N ASP A 121 -11.72 -18.14 -5.76
CA ASP A 121 -11.41 -19.41 -5.12
C ASP A 121 -10.24 -19.26 -4.14
N GLU A 122 -10.17 -20.16 -3.17
CA GLU A 122 -9.17 -20.12 -2.09
C GLU A 122 -7.72 -20.07 -2.61
N SER A 123 -7.41 -20.81 -3.68
CA SER A 123 -6.08 -20.80 -4.31
C SER A 123 -5.73 -19.43 -4.90
N GLN A 124 -6.69 -18.74 -5.51
CA GLN A 124 -6.50 -17.40 -6.06
C GLN A 124 -6.30 -16.38 -4.93
N ILE A 125 -7.07 -16.50 -3.84
CA ILE A 125 -6.91 -15.63 -2.66
C ILE A 125 -5.49 -15.78 -2.09
N GLN A 126 -5.04 -17.01 -1.84
CA GLN A 126 -3.69 -17.26 -1.32
C GLN A 126 -2.61 -16.75 -2.27
N GLY A 127 -2.79 -16.94 -3.58
CA GLY A 127 -1.88 -16.40 -4.61
C GLY A 127 -1.77 -14.87 -4.55
N LEU A 128 -2.90 -14.17 -4.41
CA LEU A 128 -2.96 -12.72 -4.28
C LEU A 128 -2.33 -12.22 -2.97
N GLU A 129 -2.56 -12.92 -1.86
CA GLU A 129 -1.92 -12.61 -0.58
C GLU A 129 -0.40 -12.78 -0.63
N MET A 130 0.09 -13.84 -1.28
CA MET A 130 1.52 -14.04 -1.49
C MET A 130 2.14 -12.95 -2.38
N LEU A 131 1.45 -12.55 -3.45
CA LEU A 131 1.89 -11.44 -4.30
C LEU A 131 1.97 -10.14 -3.49
N LEU A 132 0.97 -9.85 -2.67
CA LEU A 132 0.99 -8.69 -1.79
C LEU A 132 2.16 -8.77 -0.81
N ALA A 133 2.38 -9.90 -0.15
CA ALA A 133 3.50 -10.07 0.76
C ALA A 133 4.86 -9.80 0.08
N GLU A 134 5.04 -10.26 -1.17
CA GLU A 134 6.25 -10.02 -1.95
C GLU A 134 6.46 -8.53 -2.25
N LEU A 135 5.41 -7.82 -2.67
CA LEU A 135 5.46 -6.38 -2.98
C LEU A 135 5.88 -5.54 -1.77
N ASN A 136 5.62 -6.03 -0.55
CA ASN A 136 5.93 -5.36 0.70
C ASN A 136 7.23 -5.81 1.34
N ARG A 137 7.97 -6.75 0.73
CA ARG A 137 9.27 -7.14 1.27
C ARG A 137 10.19 -5.91 1.34
N PRO A 138 10.81 -5.64 2.51
CA PRO A 138 11.74 -4.54 2.65
C PRO A 138 12.90 -4.74 1.69
N LEU A 139 13.08 -3.79 0.77
CA LEU A 139 14.22 -3.81 -0.13
C LEU A 139 15.45 -3.28 0.62
N SER A 140 16.61 -3.86 0.31
CA SER A 140 17.87 -3.29 0.78
C SER A 140 18.03 -1.86 0.24
N PRO A 141 18.73 -0.96 0.97
CA PRO A 141 18.94 0.42 0.52
C PRO A 141 19.50 0.53 -0.90
N ALA A 142 20.39 -0.37 -1.30
CA ALA A 142 20.95 -0.43 -2.66
C ALA A 142 19.90 -0.77 -3.75
N MET A 143 18.83 -1.47 -3.39
CA MET A 143 17.74 -1.82 -4.31
C MET A 143 16.63 -0.76 -4.36
N VAL A 144 16.59 0.18 -3.41
CA VAL A 144 15.62 1.30 -3.42
C VAL A 144 15.87 2.20 -4.63
N ASP A 145 17.14 2.56 -4.88
CA ASP A 145 17.57 3.38 -6.02
C ASP A 145 17.40 2.69 -7.37
N LEU A 146 17.45 1.35 -7.36
CA LEU A 146 17.34 0.55 -8.56
C LEU A 146 15.91 0.04 -8.79
N ARG A 147 14.87 0.41 -8.03
CA ARG A 147 13.49 -0.09 -8.31
C ARG A 147 12.98 0.22 -9.72
N SER A 148 13.47 1.28 -10.36
CA SER A 148 13.19 1.58 -11.76
C SER A 148 13.97 0.69 -12.76
N TYR A 149 15.03 0.01 -12.31
CA TYR A 149 15.99 -0.78 -13.10
C TYR A 149 16.02 -2.28 -12.77
N VAL A 150 15.64 -2.68 -11.54
CA VAL A 150 15.43 -4.06 -11.10
C VAL A 150 14.12 -4.51 -11.75
N LYS A 151 14.12 -5.69 -12.35
CA LYS A 151 12.96 -6.28 -13.03
C LYS A 151 11.72 -6.18 -12.13
N ASN A 152 10.85 -5.21 -12.41
CA ASN A 152 9.48 -5.10 -11.87
C ASN A 152 8.58 -6.16 -12.52
N ASN A 153 9.05 -7.41 -12.49
CA ASN A 153 8.44 -8.55 -13.15
C ASN A 153 8.18 -9.61 -12.08
N TYR A 154 6.90 -9.80 -11.79
CA TYR A 154 6.38 -10.74 -10.80
C TYR A 154 5.84 -12.00 -11.47
N LYS A 155 6.37 -12.37 -12.65
CA LYS A 155 5.84 -13.50 -13.44
C LYS A 155 5.78 -14.81 -12.66
N GLN A 156 6.78 -15.05 -11.79
CA GLN A 156 6.79 -16.25 -10.95
C GLN A 156 5.63 -16.23 -9.95
N GLN A 157 5.40 -15.12 -9.26
CA GLN A 157 4.31 -14.97 -8.30
C GLN A 157 2.96 -15.03 -9.01
N MET A 158 2.86 -14.36 -10.16
CA MET A 158 1.68 -14.37 -11.02
C MET A 158 1.36 -15.76 -11.58
N SER A 159 2.36 -16.61 -11.84
CA SER A 159 2.11 -17.97 -12.34
C SER A 159 1.38 -18.88 -11.34
N ALA A 160 1.41 -18.53 -10.05
CA ALA A 160 0.68 -19.24 -9.01
C ALA A 160 -0.78 -18.78 -8.86
N ILE A 161 -1.18 -17.71 -9.54
CA ILE A 161 -2.54 -17.17 -9.50
C ILE A 161 -3.28 -17.67 -10.73
N ASP A 162 -4.34 -18.43 -10.53
CA ASP A 162 -5.18 -18.97 -11.60
C ASP A 162 -6.14 -17.89 -12.13
N LEU A 163 -5.63 -16.99 -12.97
CA LEU A 163 -6.38 -15.93 -13.65
C LEU A 163 -5.96 -15.90 -15.12
N ASP A 164 -6.85 -15.41 -15.98
CA ASP A 164 -6.58 -15.23 -17.41
C ASP A 164 -5.34 -14.32 -17.60
N ASP A 165 -4.45 -14.74 -18.49
CA ASP A 165 -3.18 -14.06 -18.75
C ASP A 165 -3.35 -12.66 -19.36
N ASN A 166 -4.49 -12.36 -19.97
CA ASN A 166 -4.88 -11.04 -20.49
C ASN A 166 -5.57 -10.16 -19.43
N MET A 167 -5.51 -10.54 -18.16
CA MET A 167 -5.96 -9.70 -17.05
C MET A 167 -4.83 -8.85 -16.49
N ALA A 168 -5.21 -7.80 -15.76
CA ALA A 168 -4.32 -7.12 -14.86
C ALA A 168 -4.88 -7.08 -13.44
N ILE A 169 -3.99 -6.83 -12.49
CA ILE A 169 -4.31 -6.71 -11.07
C ILE A 169 -3.95 -5.30 -10.64
N LEU A 170 -4.94 -4.52 -10.21
CA LEU A 170 -4.76 -3.24 -9.56
C LEU A 170 -4.69 -3.45 -8.05
N ILE A 171 -3.50 -3.34 -7.48
CA ILE A 171 -3.26 -3.46 -6.04
C ILE A 171 -3.17 -2.05 -5.45
N ILE A 172 -4.03 -1.73 -4.48
CA ILE A 172 -4.04 -0.46 -3.76
C ILE A 172 -3.72 -0.74 -2.31
N GLN A 173 -2.69 -0.09 -1.78
CA GLN A 173 -2.25 -0.25 -0.40
C GLN A 173 -2.29 1.08 0.33
N VAL A 174 -2.99 1.12 1.46
CA VAL A 174 -3.11 2.30 2.30
C VAL A 174 -2.90 1.88 3.74
N TYR A 175 -1.83 2.38 4.34
CA TYR A 175 -1.56 2.17 5.76
C TYR A 175 -1.42 3.51 6.48
N ARG A 176 -2.23 3.69 7.53
CA ARG A 176 -2.34 4.92 8.30
C ARG A 176 -2.25 4.63 9.77
N PRO A 177 -1.05 4.51 10.32
CA PRO A 177 -0.85 4.63 11.74
C PRO A 177 -1.03 6.11 12.10
N ARG A 178 -2.05 6.45 12.90
CA ARG A 178 -2.08 7.78 13.51
C ARG A 178 -1.07 7.79 14.64
N VAL A 179 0.08 8.42 14.39
CA VAL A 179 1.04 8.74 15.46
C VAL A 179 0.33 9.71 16.42
N SER A 180 0.27 9.37 17.70
CA SER A 180 -0.21 10.29 18.71
C SER A 180 0.56 11.59 18.65
N VAL A 181 -0.16 12.70 18.77
CA VAL A 181 0.40 14.07 18.89
C VAL A 181 1.38 14.14 20.08
N PHE A 182 1.32 13.18 21.01
CA PHE A 182 2.21 13.06 22.18
C PHE A 182 3.39 12.10 22.01
N ALA A 183 3.50 11.33 20.92
CA ALA A 183 4.66 10.46 20.69
C ALA A 183 5.96 11.24 20.40
N ASN A 184 5.86 12.56 20.16
CA ASN A 184 7.00 13.47 20.05
C ASN A 184 7.40 14.13 21.38
N VAL A 185 6.72 13.82 22.50
CA VAL A 185 7.18 14.20 23.84
C VAL A 185 7.99 13.04 24.44
N GLY A 186 8.98 12.57 23.69
CA GLY A 186 10.05 11.75 24.25
C GLY A 186 11.03 12.68 24.95
N VAL A 187 10.98 12.76 26.27
CA VAL A 187 12.01 13.45 27.05
C VAL A 187 13.32 12.69 26.86
N MET A 188 14.18 13.23 25.98
CA MET A 188 15.54 12.73 25.79
C MET A 188 16.38 13.23 26.98
N VAL A 189 16.62 12.36 27.97
CA VAL A 189 17.69 12.60 28.96
C VAL A 189 18.96 11.95 28.42
N SER A 190 19.85 12.78 27.89
CA SER A 190 21.24 12.40 27.62
C SER A 190 22.02 12.39 28.93
N LEU A 191 22.22 11.22 29.54
CA LEU A 191 23.25 10.96 30.54
C LEU A 191 24.53 10.53 29.81
N SER A 192 25.33 11.53 29.43
CA SER A 192 26.73 11.33 29.05
C SER A 192 27.50 10.81 30.26
N SER A 193 27.95 9.56 30.21
CA SER A 193 28.83 9.01 31.23
C SER A 193 30.25 9.59 31.08
N SER A 194 30.54 10.66 31.82
CA SER A 194 31.80 10.68 32.57
C SER A 194 31.46 10.42 34.03
N GLY A 195 31.28 9.13 34.37
CA GLY A 195 31.06 8.64 35.73
C GLY A 195 29.65 8.09 36.00
N SER A 196 29.61 6.83 36.45
CA SER A 196 28.49 6.12 37.08
C SER A 196 27.33 5.60 36.20
N HIS A 197 27.30 4.28 36.08
CA HIS A 197 26.20 3.38 35.69
C HIS A 197 24.79 3.99 35.69
N GLY A 198 24.19 4.11 34.50
CA GLY A 198 22.78 4.42 34.29
C GLY A 198 22.30 3.78 32.98
N SER A 199 21.44 2.77 33.10
CA SER A 199 20.91 1.96 32.01
C SER A 199 20.05 2.80 31.05
N TYR A 200 20.35 2.74 29.76
CA TYR A 200 19.47 3.24 28.71
C TYR A 200 18.44 2.17 28.35
N VAL A 201 17.15 2.44 28.60
CA VAL A 201 16.03 1.70 28.00
C VAL A 201 15.46 2.58 26.90
N GLY A 202 15.85 2.31 25.65
CA GLY A 202 15.21 2.89 24.47
C GLY A 202 13.98 2.06 24.12
N VAL A 203 12.77 2.62 24.31
CA VAL A 203 11.56 2.06 23.69
C VAL A 203 11.47 2.62 22.28
N GLY A 204 12.02 1.88 21.32
CA GLY A 204 11.82 2.16 19.89
C GLY A 204 10.40 1.78 19.50
N GLY A 205 9.47 2.75 19.48
CA GLY A 205 8.15 2.55 18.89
C GLY A 205 8.30 2.22 17.40
N HIS A 206 7.70 1.10 16.98
CA HIS A 206 7.65 0.67 15.58
C HIS A 206 6.69 1.57 14.78
N ASN A 207 6.98 2.87 14.70
CA ASN A 207 6.17 3.84 13.97
C ASN A 207 6.53 3.74 12.48
N GLN A 208 5.97 2.74 11.81
CA GLN A 208 5.99 2.69 10.35
C GLN A 208 5.36 3.97 9.82
N SER A 209 5.99 4.60 8.82
CA SER A 209 5.45 5.82 8.23
C SER A 209 4.15 5.49 7.49
N PRO A 210 3.14 6.37 7.52
CA PRO A 210 1.95 6.18 6.72
C PRO A 210 2.30 6.04 5.22
N ILE A 211 1.65 5.11 4.52
CA ILE A 211 1.86 4.87 3.09
C ILE A 211 0.55 4.87 2.31
N SER A 212 0.63 5.29 1.05
CA SER A 212 -0.42 5.09 0.05
C SER A 212 0.25 4.81 -1.29
N VAL A 213 0.16 3.57 -1.74
CA VAL A 213 0.80 3.12 -2.99
C VAL A 213 -0.18 2.28 -3.80
N ALA A 214 -0.05 2.33 -5.11
CA ALA A 214 -0.78 1.42 -5.98
C ALA A 214 0.08 0.91 -7.12
N TYR A 215 -0.28 -0.27 -7.62
CA TYR A 215 0.41 -0.96 -8.70
C TYR A 215 -0.64 -1.56 -9.64
N LEU A 216 -0.46 -1.38 -10.94
CA LEU A 216 -1.16 -2.12 -11.98
C LEU A 216 -0.18 -3.13 -12.57
N LEU A 217 -0.45 -4.42 -12.39
CA LEU A 217 0.42 -5.50 -12.87
C LEU A 217 -0.31 -6.32 -13.93
N HIS A 218 0.35 -6.58 -15.05
CA HIS A 218 -0.16 -7.49 -16.07
C HIS A 218 0.05 -8.94 -15.64
N LYS A 219 -0.99 -9.78 -15.75
CA LYS A 219 -0.95 -11.17 -15.29
C LYS A 219 -0.01 -12.03 -16.13
N GLY A 220 -0.17 -12.06 -17.45
CA GLY A 220 0.57 -12.98 -18.32
C GLY A 220 2.07 -12.67 -18.41
N THR A 221 2.45 -11.38 -18.38
CA THR A 221 3.86 -10.99 -18.40
C THR A 221 4.47 -10.85 -17.02
N GLY A 222 3.66 -10.58 -15.99
CA GLY A 222 4.10 -10.26 -14.64
C GLY A 222 4.61 -8.82 -14.47
N ASP A 223 4.56 -8.00 -15.52
CA ASP A 223 5.15 -6.66 -15.47
C ASP A 223 4.27 -5.68 -14.70
N VAL A 224 4.92 -4.82 -13.91
CA VAL A 224 4.29 -3.59 -13.41
C VAL A 224 4.16 -2.62 -14.57
N ILE A 225 2.92 -2.34 -14.97
CA ILE A 225 2.59 -1.38 -16.03
C ILE A 225 2.60 0.04 -15.50
N TRP A 226 2.05 0.21 -14.30
CA TRP A 226 1.93 1.49 -13.63
C TRP A 226 2.12 1.29 -12.14
N SER A 227 2.75 2.26 -11.49
CA SER A 227 2.68 2.37 -10.05
C SER A 227 2.64 3.83 -9.63
N ASN A 228 1.87 4.11 -8.60
CA ASN A 228 1.83 5.42 -8.00
C ASN A 228 2.28 5.34 -6.54
N LYS A 229 3.36 6.05 -6.23
CA LYS A 229 3.77 6.34 -4.85
C LYS A 229 3.56 7.84 -4.62
N THR A 230 2.43 8.20 -4.03
CA THR A 230 2.11 9.59 -3.69
C THR A 230 1.91 9.80 -2.20
N THR A 231 1.79 11.07 -1.80
CA THR A 231 1.14 11.52 -0.58
C THR A 231 -0.11 10.71 -0.24
N LEU A 232 -0.32 10.50 1.07
CA LEU A 232 -1.46 9.76 1.62
C LEU A 232 -2.80 10.07 0.94
N ILE A 233 -3.57 9.03 0.60
CA ILE A 233 -4.82 9.14 -0.16
C ILE A 233 -6.02 9.63 0.68
N THR A 234 -6.05 10.89 1.06
CA THR A 234 -7.22 11.50 1.72
C THR A 234 -8.48 11.50 0.83
N GLU A 235 -9.64 11.78 1.43
CA GLU A 235 -10.88 12.01 0.67
C GLU A 235 -10.75 13.15 -0.35
N LYS A 236 -9.88 14.14 -0.10
CA LYS A 236 -9.73 15.33 -0.97
C LYS A 236 -8.84 15.12 -2.20
N ASN A 237 -8.03 14.07 -2.22
CA ASN A 237 -7.07 13.79 -3.28
C ASN A 237 -7.20 12.36 -3.85
N ARG A 238 -8.32 11.68 -3.57
CA ARG A 238 -8.54 10.30 -4.01
C ARG A 238 -8.52 10.17 -5.54
N ASP A 239 -9.16 11.07 -6.27
CA ASP A 239 -9.17 11.02 -7.74
C ASP A 239 -7.78 11.37 -8.32
N LYS A 240 -7.06 12.27 -7.66
CA LYS A 240 -5.68 12.63 -8.04
C LYS A 240 -4.74 11.43 -7.98
N PHE A 241 -5.01 10.49 -7.08
CA PHE A 241 -4.23 9.26 -6.93
C PHE A 241 -4.28 8.36 -8.18
N PHE A 242 -5.33 8.45 -9.00
CA PHE A 242 -5.49 7.65 -10.20
C PHE A 242 -5.31 8.44 -11.50
N THR A 243 -4.99 9.74 -11.43
CA THR A 243 -4.95 10.61 -12.61
C THR A 243 -3.95 10.14 -13.67
N GLU A 244 -2.79 9.68 -13.22
CA GLU A 244 -1.69 9.19 -14.07
C GLU A 244 -1.86 7.72 -14.49
N LEU A 245 -2.99 7.07 -14.17
CA LEU A 245 -3.28 5.74 -14.67
C LEU A 245 -3.37 5.79 -16.21
N PRO A 246 -2.64 4.93 -16.95
CA PRO A 246 -2.63 4.95 -18.41
C PRO A 246 -4.00 4.54 -18.97
N PHE A 247 -4.39 5.09 -20.12
CA PHE A 247 -5.56 4.61 -20.87
C PHE A 247 -5.32 3.19 -21.39
N ASN A 248 -6.39 2.41 -21.50
CA ASN A 248 -6.34 1.12 -22.19
C ASN A 248 -6.02 1.34 -23.67
N ALA A 249 -5.05 0.60 -24.20
CA ALA A 249 -4.51 0.83 -25.55
C ALA A 249 -5.45 0.38 -26.68
N GLU A 250 -6.57 -0.28 -26.37
CA GLU A 250 -7.53 -0.82 -27.34
C GLU A 250 -8.70 0.13 -27.71
N GLN A 251 -8.53 1.46 -27.54
CA GLN A 251 -9.50 2.46 -28.01
C GLN A 251 -8.95 3.31 -29.17
#